data_AF-A0A7W1DU59-F1
#
_entry.id   AF-A0A7W1DU59-F1
#
_cell.length_a   1.000
_cell.length_b   1.000
_cell.length_c   1.000
_cell.angle_alpha   90.00
_cell.angle_beta   90.00
_cell.angle_gamma   90.00
#
_symmetry.space_group_name_H-M   'P 1'
#
loop_
_entity.id
_entity.type
_entity.pdbx_description
1 polymer ?
#
loop_
_entity_poly.entity_id
_entity_poly.type
_entity_poly.pdbx_seq_one_letter_code
_entity_poly.pdbx_strand_id
1 'polypeptide(L)'
;MVGPRRHVLRWTVLGVLVVLAAVADDRHVGLIADGRQMIRTAVALAETGEIGQAAGRDFTYERGEDAVSRFGMATSLLQVPAAYLAPVIERRAGAGASQALFLLVPWLAIGVAGAAAGLITRRLGGGDLQVGAAVLLATIAAPLGSYAALEFSEPVQAAALTVALAWA
;
A
#
# COMPACT_ATOMS: atom_id res chain seq x y z
N MET A 1 12.34 -30.42 22.47
CA MET A 1 11.78 -30.67 21.13
C MET A 1 11.02 -29.43 20.67
N VAL A 2 11.62 -28.60 19.83
CA VAL A 2 11.02 -27.36 19.28
C VAL A 2 10.35 -27.73 17.96
N GLY A 3 9.02 -27.78 17.93
CA GLY A 3 8.28 -28.35 16.79
C GLY A 3 8.25 -27.46 15.52
N PRO A 4 8.20 -28.07 14.32
CA PRO A 4 8.25 -27.38 13.00
C PRO A 4 7.01 -26.53 12.64
N ARG A 5 6.07 -26.31 13.56
CA ARG A 5 4.75 -25.66 13.32
C ARG A 5 4.80 -24.12 13.24
N ARG A 6 5.95 -23.48 13.41
CA ARG A 6 6.09 -22.00 13.40
C ARG A 6 6.32 -21.39 12.02
N HIS A 7 6.55 -22.24 11.01
CA HIS A 7 7.02 -21.78 9.71
C HIS A 7 5.90 -21.46 8.71
N VAL A 8 4.72 -22.08 8.83
CA VAL A 8 3.62 -21.92 7.85
C VAL A 8 3.20 -20.45 7.72
N LEU A 9 2.92 -19.76 8.83
CA LEU A 9 2.57 -18.34 8.80
C LEU A 9 3.60 -17.50 8.02
N ARG A 10 4.89 -17.69 8.34
CA ARG A 10 5.98 -16.92 7.74
C ARG A 10 6.10 -17.22 6.24
N TRP A 11 6.07 -18.50 5.86
CA TRP A 11 6.18 -18.90 4.47
C TRP A 11 4.97 -18.52 3.62
N THR A 12 3.75 -18.58 4.17
CA THR A 12 2.55 -18.14 3.45
C THR A 12 2.58 -16.63 3.24
N VAL A 13 2.95 -15.84 4.26
CA VAL A 13 3.10 -14.37 4.10
C VAL A 13 4.20 -14.04 3.08
N LEU A 14 5.36 -14.71 3.15
CA LEU A 14 6.42 -14.51 2.18
C LEU A 14 5.97 -14.88 0.76
N GLY A 15 5.27 -16.00 0.61
CA GLY A 15 4.71 -16.44 -0.67
C GLY A 15 3.73 -15.41 -1.23
N VAL A 16 2.87 -14.82 -0.39
CA VAL A 16 1.99 -13.72 -0.79
C VAL A 16 2.81 -12.52 -1.29
N LEU A 17 3.82 -12.07 -0.54
CA LEU A 17 4.64 -10.93 -0.95
C LEU A 17 5.39 -11.18 -2.26
N VAL A 18 5.87 -12.41 -2.49
CA VAL A 18 6.49 -12.81 -3.76
C VAL A 18 5.48 -12.79 -4.90
N VAL A 19 4.26 -13.29 -4.68
CA VAL A 19 3.19 -13.24 -5.68
C VAL A 19 2.83 -11.80 -6.03
N LEU A 20 2.69 -10.93 -5.02
CA LEU A 20 2.43 -9.51 -5.25
C LEU A 20 3.56 -8.87 -6.06
N ALA A 21 4.82 -9.10 -5.69
CA ALA A 21 5.96 -8.57 -6.42
C ALA A 21 6.06 -9.09 -7.87
N ALA A 22 5.57 -10.30 -8.15
CA ALA A 22 5.62 -10.90 -9.49
C ALA A 22 4.46 -10.45 -10.39
N VAL A 23 3.30 -10.09 -9.82
CA VAL A 23 2.06 -9.82 -10.58
C VAL A 23 1.67 -8.36 -10.55
N ALA A 24 2.08 -7.59 -9.55
CA ALA A 24 1.77 -6.17 -9.47
C ALA A 24 2.49 -5.41 -10.58
N ASP A 25 1.71 -4.58 -11.27
CA ASP A 25 2.16 -3.78 -12.40
C ASP A 25 2.07 -2.30 -12.04
N ASP A 26 3.23 -1.68 -11.82
CA ASP A 26 3.38 -0.30 -11.39
C ASP A 26 2.96 0.73 -12.44
N ARG A 27 2.75 0.31 -13.69
CA ARG A 27 2.18 1.17 -14.75
C ARG A 27 0.77 1.67 -14.42
N HIS A 28 0.09 1.04 -13.46
CA HIS A 28 -1.22 1.45 -12.99
C HIS A 28 -1.18 2.52 -11.89
N VAL A 29 -0.01 2.74 -11.28
CA VAL A 29 0.16 3.71 -10.21
C VAL A 29 -0.08 5.12 -10.71
N GLY A 30 -1.00 5.84 -10.06
CA GLY A 30 -1.39 7.18 -10.47
C GLY A 30 -2.27 7.21 -11.71
N LEU A 31 -2.82 6.10 -12.19
CA LEU A 31 -3.88 6.13 -13.21
C LEU A 31 -5.22 6.60 -12.62
N ILE A 32 -5.47 6.31 -11.35
CA ILE A 32 -6.67 6.75 -10.65
C ILE A 32 -6.52 8.22 -10.29
N ALA A 33 -7.51 9.05 -10.64
CA ALA A 33 -7.40 10.50 -10.51
C ALA A 33 -7.13 10.97 -9.07
N ASP A 34 -7.76 10.33 -8.08
CA ASP A 34 -7.53 10.58 -6.65
C ASP A 34 -6.08 10.27 -6.26
N GLY A 35 -5.62 9.04 -6.50
CA GLY A 35 -4.25 8.62 -6.18
C GLY A 35 -3.17 9.41 -6.92
N ARG A 36 -3.42 9.79 -8.17
CA ARG A 36 -2.55 10.69 -8.95
C ARG A 36 -2.38 12.05 -8.29
N GLN A 37 -3.48 12.65 -7.82
CA GLN A 37 -3.43 13.92 -7.11
C GLN A 37 -2.64 13.77 -5.81
N MET A 38 -2.91 12.73 -5.01
CA MET A 38 -2.22 12.48 -3.75
C MET A 38 -0.70 12.29 -3.91
N ILE A 39 -0.26 11.50 -4.90
CA ILE A 39 1.17 11.26 -5.18
C ILE A 39 1.84 12.55 -5.63
N ARG A 40 1.23 13.31 -6.55
CA ARG A 40 1.83 14.56 -7.06
C ARG A 40 1.94 15.61 -5.97
N THR A 41 0.94 15.74 -5.11
CA THR A 41 1.03 16.67 -3.98
C THR A 41 2.11 16.25 -2.99
N ALA A 42 2.28 14.94 -2.75
CA ALA A 42 3.34 14.44 -1.89
C ALA A 42 4.75 14.74 -2.44
N VAL A 43 4.94 14.56 -3.75
CA VAL A 43 6.20 14.90 -4.44
C VAL A 43 6.43 16.41 -4.42
N ALA A 44 5.41 17.22 -4.76
CA ALA A 44 5.51 18.68 -4.73
C ALA A 44 5.89 19.18 -3.34
N LEU A 45 5.23 18.68 -2.29
CA LEU A 45 5.57 19.01 -0.90
C LEU A 45 7.01 18.62 -0.55
N ALA A 46 7.47 17.45 -1.00
CA ALA A 46 8.84 16.99 -0.75
C ALA A 46 9.90 17.81 -1.52
N GLU A 47 9.55 18.35 -2.69
CA GLU A 47 10.46 19.14 -3.53
C GLU A 47 10.47 20.63 -3.19
N THR A 48 9.31 21.22 -2.85
CA THR A 48 9.15 22.67 -2.70
C THR A 48 8.80 23.10 -1.27
N GLY A 49 8.34 22.18 -0.42
CA GLY A 49 7.82 22.51 0.92
C GLY A 49 6.42 23.13 0.91
N GLU A 50 5.78 23.23 -0.25
CA GLU A 50 4.47 23.85 -0.42
C GLU A 50 3.41 22.84 -0.86
N ILE A 51 2.16 23.09 -0.46
CA ILE A 51 0.99 22.36 -0.95
C ILE A 51 0.34 23.24 -2.02
N GLY A 52 0.64 22.94 -3.28
CA GLY A 52 0.09 23.63 -4.44
C GLY A 52 -0.61 22.67 -5.38
N GLN A 53 -1.78 23.07 -5.89
CA GLN A 53 -2.52 22.31 -6.87
C GLN A 53 -2.67 23.12 -8.16
N ALA A 54 -2.09 22.60 -9.26
CA ALA A 54 -2.16 23.24 -10.56
C ALA A 54 -3.60 23.24 -11.11
N ALA A 55 -4.03 24.37 -11.66
CA ALA A 55 -5.29 24.50 -12.38
C ALA A 55 -5.36 23.60 -13.63
N GLY A 56 -6.59 23.27 -14.05
CA GLY A 56 -6.83 22.50 -15.29
C GLY A 56 -6.46 21.01 -15.22
N ARG A 57 -6.54 20.38 -14.04
CA ARG A 57 -6.28 18.93 -13.86
C ARG A 57 -7.56 18.19 -13.44
N ASP A 58 -7.48 16.86 -13.38
CA ASP A 58 -8.61 16.00 -13.04
C ASP A 58 -9.29 16.46 -11.73
N PHE A 59 -10.60 16.69 -11.75
CA PHE A 59 -11.42 17.02 -10.57
C PHE A 59 -10.94 18.24 -9.73
N THR A 60 -10.31 19.21 -10.38
CA THR A 60 -9.90 20.48 -9.76
C THR A 60 -10.91 21.60 -10.04
N TYR A 61 -11.24 22.42 -9.05
CA TYR A 61 -12.02 23.65 -9.20
C TYR A 61 -11.08 24.84 -9.12
N GLU A 62 -11.07 25.67 -10.16
CA GLU A 62 -10.18 26.84 -10.23
C GLU A 62 -10.53 27.89 -9.17
N ARG A 63 -9.49 28.49 -8.58
CA ARG A 63 -9.59 29.54 -7.58
C ARG A 63 -8.48 30.58 -7.83
N GLY A 64 -8.70 31.45 -8.82
CA GLY A 64 -7.72 32.48 -9.17
C GLY A 64 -6.43 31.89 -9.72
N GLU A 65 -5.32 32.02 -8.99
CA GLU A 65 -3.99 31.53 -9.39
C GLU A 65 -3.76 30.05 -9.05
N ASP A 66 -4.64 29.44 -8.24
CA ASP A 66 -4.55 28.04 -7.84
C ASP A 66 -5.87 27.27 -8.09
N ALA A 67 -5.92 26.02 -7.62
CA ALA A 67 -7.12 25.21 -7.69
C ALA A 67 -7.34 24.42 -6.39
N VAL A 68 -8.57 23.98 -6.18
CA VAL A 68 -8.95 23.11 -5.05
C VAL A 68 -9.49 21.77 -5.56
N SER A 69 -9.23 20.68 -4.84
CA SER A 69 -9.82 19.37 -5.14
C SER A 69 -10.96 19.04 -4.20
N ARG A 70 -11.91 18.21 -4.67
CA ARG A 70 -12.82 17.48 -3.79
C ARG A 70 -12.16 16.27 -3.10
N PHE A 71 -10.99 15.85 -3.59
CA PHE A 71 -10.25 14.73 -3.06
C PHE A 71 -9.21 15.16 -2.01
N GLY A 72 -8.75 14.21 -1.20
CA GLY A 72 -7.70 14.47 -0.22
C GLY A 72 -6.41 14.92 -0.91
N MET A 73 -5.82 16.02 -0.44
CA MET A 73 -4.57 16.53 -1.02
C MET A 73 -3.31 15.83 -0.50
N ALA A 74 -3.42 14.96 0.51
CA ALA A 74 -2.28 14.33 1.15
C ALA A 74 -2.33 12.81 1.01
N THR A 75 -1.21 12.23 0.60
CA THR A 75 -1.00 10.78 0.70
C THR A 75 -0.82 10.35 2.17
N SER A 76 -0.92 9.04 2.42
CA SER A 76 -0.59 8.48 3.74
C SER A 76 0.82 8.88 4.15
N LEU A 77 1.03 9.24 5.43
CA LEU A 77 2.39 9.52 5.96
C LEU A 77 3.35 8.35 5.74
N LEU A 78 2.83 7.13 5.62
CA LEU A 78 3.64 5.94 5.30
C LEU A 78 4.30 6.02 3.91
N GLN A 79 3.78 6.85 3.01
CA GLN A 79 4.31 7.05 1.65
C GLN A 79 5.39 8.15 1.59
N VAL A 80 5.63 8.89 2.68
CA VAL A 80 6.66 9.95 2.73
C VAL A 80 8.05 9.43 2.34
N PRO A 81 8.52 8.25 2.79
CA PRO A 81 9.80 7.72 2.35
C PRO A 81 9.86 7.47 0.83
N ALA A 82 8.77 6.97 0.24
CA ALA A 82 8.68 6.77 -1.21
C ALA A 82 8.73 8.12 -1.95
N ALA A 83 7.97 9.11 -1.49
CA ALA A 83 7.97 10.46 -2.05
C ALA A 83 9.35 11.14 -1.94
N TYR A 84 10.05 10.97 -0.83
CA TYR A 84 11.40 11.54 -0.63
C TYR A 84 12.45 10.90 -1.56
N LEU A 85 12.32 9.59 -1.82
CA LEU A 85 13.23 8.88 -2.72
C LEU A 85 12.89 9.08 -4.20
N ALA A 86 11.64 9.40 -4.53
CA ALA A 86 11.17 9.51 -5.91
C ALA A 86 12.06 10.42 -6.77
N PRO A 87 12.39 11.67 -6.40
CA PRO A 87 13.22 12.55 -7.23
C PRO A 87 14.62 11.96 -7.50
N VAL A 88 15.18 11.21 -6.55
CA VAL A 88 16.51 10.58 -6.71
C VAL A 88 16.44 9.46 -7.76
N ILE A 89 15.39 8.65 -7.74
CA ILE A 89 15.20 7.55 -8.69
C ILE A 89 14.90 8.09 -10.07
N GLU A 90 13.98 9.05 -10.18
CA GLU A 90 13.60 9.70 -11.44
C GLU A 90 14.82 10.32 -12.15
N ARG A 91 15.72 10.98 -11.41
CA ARG A 91 16.97 11.53 -11.98
C ARG A 91 17.92 10.46 -12.52
N ARG A 92 17.88 9.24 -12.00
CA ARG A 92 18.81 8.16 -12.36
C ARG A 92 18.26 7.23 -13.43
N ALA A 93 16.96 6.98 -13.41
CA ALA A 93 16.30 5.93 -14.19
C ALA A 93 15.24 6.49 -15.15
N GLY A 94 14.96 7.79 -15.12
CA GLY A 94 14.02 8.45 -16.01
C GLY A 94 12.60 8.55 -15.44
N ALA A 95 11.75 9.24 -16.21
CA ALA A 95 10.37 9.57 -15.87
C ALA A 95 9.54 8.31 -15.54
N GLY A 96 8.92 8.26 -14.37
CA GLY A 96 8.05 7.18 -13.91
C GLY A 96 8.76 6.03 -13.20
N ALA A 97 10.10 6.00 -13.17
CA ALA A 97 10.86 4.92 -12.54
C ALA A 97 10.65 4.81 -11.02
N SER A 98 10.11 5.85 -10.37
CA SER A 98 9.78 5.83 -8.94
C SER A 98 8.42 5.22 -8.60
N GLN A 99 7.58 4.90 -9.59
CA GLN A 99 6.20 4.42 -9.37
C GLN A 99 6.14 3.16 -8.48
N ALA A 100 7.04 2.20 -8.70
CA ALA A 100 7.15 1.00 -7.89
C ALA A 100 7.36 1.26 -6.38
N LEU A 101 7.99 2.38 -6.00
CA LEU A 101 8.18 2.72 -4.57
C LEU A 101 6.86 2.89 -3.84
N PHE A 102 5.85 3.45 -4.51
CA PHE A 102 4.55 3.73 -3.92
C PHE A 102 3.71 2.45 -3.69
N LEU A 103 4.12 1.33 -4.28
CA LEU A 103 3.51 0.01 -4.06
C LEU A 103 4.05 -0.72 -2.82
N LEU A 104 5.20 -0.30 -2.28
CA LEU A 104 5.81 -0.97 -1.13
C LEU A 104 4.91 -0.92 0.11
N VAL A 105 4.32 0.24 0.40
CA VAL A 105 3.42 0.43 1.54
C VAL A 105 2.18 -0.48 1.45
N PRO A 106 1.39 -0.47 0.35
CA PRO A 106 0.24 -1.36 0.25
C PRO A 106 0.63 -2.83 0.29
N TRP A 107 1.75 -3.26 -0.31
CA TRP A 107 2.21 -4.65 -0.23
C TRP A 107 2.54 -5.07 1.20
N LEU A 108 3.31 -4.24 1.92
CA LEU A 108 3.66 -4.52 3.30
C LEU A 108 2.44 -4.53 4.20
N ALA A 109 1.49 -3.61 3.98
CA ALA A 109 0.24 -3.56 4.72
C ALA A 109 -0.62 -4.82 4.48
N ILE A 110 -0.73 -5.30 3.24
CA ILE A 110 -1.38 -6.59 2.91
C ILE A 110 -0.68 -7.74 3.65
N GLY A 111 0.66 -7.78 3.63
CA GLY A 111 1.44 -8.78 4.33
C GLY A 111 1.19 -8.77 5.85
N VAL A 112 1.12 -7.58 6.46
CA VAL A 112 0.79 -7.39 7.87
C VAL A 112 -0.63 -7.84 8.18
N ALA A 113 -1.61 -7.47 7.35
CA ALA A 113 -3.01 -7.88 7.51
C ALA A 113 -3.16 -9.40 7.45
N GLY A 114 -2.51 -10.04 6.46
CA GLY A 114 -2.46 -11.50 6.35
C GLY A 114 -1.79 -12.15 7.56
N ALA A 115 -0.65 -11.60 8.01
CA ALA A 115 0.06 -12.10 9.19
C ALA A 115 -0.81 -12.03 10.46
N ALA A 116 -1.50 -10.90 10.67
CA ALA A 116 -2.40 -10.70 11.79
C ALA A 116 -3.60 -11.65 11.73
N ALA A 117 -4.21 -11.85 10.56
CA ALA A 117 -5.28 -12.83 10.36
C ALA A 117 -4.81 -14.26 10.74
N GLY A 118 -3.63 -14.67 10.27
CA GLY A 118 -3.06 -15.97 10.62
C GLY A 118 -2.74 -16.11 12.13
N LEU A 119 -2.30 -15.02 12.79
CA LEU A 119 -2.11 -15.00 14.24
C LEU A 119 -3.42 -15.15 15.01
N ILE A 120 -4.48 -14.45 14.59
CA ILE A 120 -5.83 -14.56 15.16
C ILE A 120 -6.33 -16.00 15.03
N THR A 121 -6.27 -16.58 13.84
CA THR A 121 -6.69 -17.98 13.62
C THR A 121 -5.94 -18.94 14.52
N ARG A 122 -4.64 -18.74 14.72
CA ARG A 122 -3.84 -19.57 15.62
C ARG A 122 -4.23 -19.40 17.08
N ARG A 123 -4.52 -18.18 17.53
CA ARG A 123 -5.01 -17.91 18.90
C ARG A 123 -6.36 -18.55 19.18
N LEU A 124 -7.21 -18.62 18.16
CA LEU A 124 -8.50 -19.31 18.22
C LEU A 124 -8.39 -20.85 18.14
N GLY A 125 -7.18 -21.41 18.18
CA GLY A 125 -6.95 -22.86 18.18
C GLY A 125 -6.82 -23.48 16.78
N GLY A 126 -6.76 -22.65 15.72
CA GLY A 126 -6.64 -23.12 14.35
C GLY A 126 -5.31 -23.82 14.04
N GLY A 127 -5.39 -24.87 13.23
CA GLY A 127 -4.23 -25.62 12.71
C GLY A 127 -3.51 -24.92 11.55
N ASP A 128 -2.39 -25.49 11.11
CA ASP A 128 -1.52 -24.89 10.08
C ASP A 128 -2.25 -24.60 8.75
N LEU A 129 -3.12 -25.52 8.31
CA LEU A 129 -3.91 -25.32 7.09
C LEU A 129 -4.89 -24.13 7.22
N GLN A 130 -5.52 -23.98 8.38
CA GLN A 130 -6.45 -22.87 8.64
C GLN A 130 -5.70 -21.54 8.74
N VAL A 131 -4.51 -21.52 9.34
CA VAL A 131 -3.64 -20.34 9.36
C VAL A 131 -3.23 -19.93 7.94
N GLY A 132 -2.80 -20.89 7.12
CA GLY A 132 -2.46 -20.61 5.71
C GLY A 132 -3.66 -20.08 4.93
N ALA A 133 -4.83 -20.71 5.08
CA ALA A 133 -6.06 -20.26 4.44
C ALA A 133 -6.45 -18.84 4.88
N ALA A 134 -6.35 -18.52 6.17
CA ALA A 134 -6.65 -17.19 6.69
C ALA A 134 -5.72 -16.12 6.09
N VAL A 135 -4.41 -16.39 5.98
CA VAL A 135 -3.47 -15.48 5.33
C VAL A 135 -3.86 -15.24 3.87
N LEU A 136 -4.14 -16.31 3.10
CA LEU A 136 -4.48 -16.20 1.67
C LEU A 136 -5.81 -15.45 1.47
N LEU A 137 -6.83 -15.79 2.26
CA LEU A 137 -8.15 -15.16 2.22
C LEU A 137 -8.11 -13.69 2.66
N ALA A 138 -7.22 -13.30 3.57
CA ALA A 138 -7.07 -11.90 3.97
C ALA A 138 -6.19 -11.08 3.01
N THR A 139 -5.58 -11.71 2.00
CA THR A 139 -4.62 -11.06 1.11
C THR A 139 -5.03 -11.22 -0.35
N ILE A 140 -4.49 -12.21 -1.05
CA ILE A 140 -4.61 -12.37 -2.51
C ILE A 140 -5.95 -12.96 -2.96
N ALA A 141 -6.65 -13.67 -2.07
CA ALA A 141 -7.98 -14.21 -2.33
C ALA A 141 -9.11 -13.28 -1.83
N ALA A 142 -8.76 -12.08 -1.38
CA ALA A 142 -9.70 -11.01 -1.00
C ALA A 142 -9.60 -9.82 -1.96
N PRO A 143 -10.57 -8.87 -1.90
CA PRO A 143 -10.47 -7.58 -2.57
C PRO A 143 -9.18 -6.80 -2.24
N LEU A 144 -8.53 -7.08 -1.11
CA LEU A 144 -7.22 -6.52 -0.74
C LEU A 144 -6.14 -6.80 -1.79
N GLY A 145 -6.19 -7.97 -2.45
CA GLY A 145 -5.29 -8.29 -3.56
C GLY A 145 -5.46 -7.33 -4.75
N SER A 146 -6.70 -6.90 -5.04
CA SER A 146 -6.98 -5.92 -6.09
C SER A 146 -6.39 -4.54 -5.78
N TYR A 147 -6.18 -4.21 -4.50
CA TYR A 147 -5.53 -2.97 -4.08
C TYR A 147 -4.01 -3.05 -4.07
N ALA A 148 -3.41 -4.22 -4.31
CA ALA A 148 -1.96 -4.38 -4.27
C ALA A 148 -1.23 -3.63 -5.40
N ALA A 149 -1.91 -3.33 -6.51
CA ALA A 149 -1.35 -2.57 -7.63
C ALA A 149 -1.78 -1.09 -7.62
N LEU A 150 -2.43 -0.63 -6.54
CA LEU A 150 -3.00 0.70 -6.44
C LEU A 150 -2.47 1.42 -5.19
N GLU A 151 -2.34 2.74 -5.28
CA GLU A 151 -1.87 3.63 -4.21
C GLU A 151 -2.92 3.90 -3.09
N PHE A 152 -3.83 2.95 -2.88
CA PHE A 152 -4.94 3.06 -1.95
C PHE A 152 -4.53 2.85 -0.49
N SER A 153 -5.33 3.42 0.42
CA SER A 153 -5.07 3.41 1.87
C SER A 153 -5.70 2.20 2.58
N GLU A 154 -6.61 1.52 1.91
CA GLU A 154 -7.41 0.39 2.37
C GLU A 154 -6.55 -0.76 2.90
N PRO A 155 -5.42 -1.13 2.26
CA PRO A 155 -4.45 -2.04 2.86
C PRO A 155 -3.95 -1.62 4.25
N VAL A 156 -3.68 -0.33 4.46
CA VAL A 156 -3.21 0.21 5.74
C VAL A 156 -4.31 0.15 6.79
N GLN A 157 -5.56 0.47 6.42
CA GLN A 157 -6.71 0.37 7.30
C GLN A 157 -6.96 -1.09 7.73
N ALA A 158 -6.88 -2.03 6.77
CA ALA A 158 -7.01 -3.46 7.04
C ALA A 158 -5.90 -3.97 7.97
N ALA A 159 -4.65 -3.56 7.72
CA ALA A 159 -3.51 -3.88 8.58
C ALA A 159 -3.73 -3.37 10.01
N ALA A 160 -4.13 -2.11 10.17
CA ALA A 160 -4.36 -1.51 11.48
C ALA A 160 -5.46 -2.25 12.26
N LEU A 161 -6.60 -2.51 11.63
CA LEU A 161 -7.73 -3.21 12.25
C LEU A 161 -7.37 -4.64 12.65
N THR A 162 -6.78 -5.40 11.73
CA THR A 162 -6.43 -6.80 11.99
C THR A 162 -5.33 -6.94 13.04
N VAL A 163 -4.35 -6.03 13.06
CA VAL A 163 -3.33 -5.99 14.13
C VAL A 163 -3.95 -5.67 15.48
N ALA A 164 -4.89 -4.72 15.55
CA ALA A 164 -5.59 -4.40 16.78
C ALA A 164 -6.36 -5.62 17.32
N LEU A 165 -7.08 -6.33 16.45
CA LEU A 165 -7.78 -7.57 16.82
C LEU A 165 -6.83 -8.70 17.19
N ALA A 166 -5.66 -8.78 16.54
CA ALA A 166 -4.65 -9.78 16.86
C ALA A 166 -3.96 -9.53 18.21
N TRP A 167 -4.12 -8.35 18.81
CA TRP A 167 -3.54 -7.99 20.10
C TRP A 167 -4.56 -7.73 21.21
N ALA A 168 -5.85 -7.71 20.89
CA ALA A 168 -6.93 -7.85 21.86
C ALA A 168 -6.92 -9.24 22.52
#